data_AF-A0A835YNL8-F1
#
_entry.id   AF-A0A835YNL8-F1
#
_cell.length_a   1.000
_cell.length_b   1.000
_cell.length_c   1.000
_cell.angle_alpha   90.00
_cell.angle_beta   90.00
_cell.angle_gamma   90.00
#
_symmetry.space_group_name_H-M   'P 1'
#
loop_
_entity.id
_entity.type
_entity.pdbx_description
1 polymer ?
#
loop_
_entity_poly.entity_id
_entity_poly.type
_entity_poly.pdbx_seq_one_letter_code
_entity_poly.pdbx_strand_id
1 'polypeptide(L)'
;MCRIYSAQWQGVKVAVKAPRDESRDCAGAERDLELELHLLQHLHHRHIIKLIGAGWHSVGRRLSRFLVLEYLEGGTLGDAIAQGAASRGRMPILKRLLGGHKKTRHQNVLQALERATQLADALEYLHCPGGGPATAVLHRDIKAENCGFTADGTLKLFDFGLAACAARGGGGGGGCGGGGCGGGGGSSGGGGGGGGGGGSSGGGGGSGAGGCARYHMTGNTGTSRYMAPEVARCEPYNASVDVYSFGVLLWEMLSGGRAFANFNEQLLRSAVVYGSHRPELDRAWPAPIKSLLQGCWNADPDQRPDATAVARCLRAVLAEENTESSKGLQKENKRGSWCHKAPPV
;
A
#
# COMPACT_ATOMS: atom_id res chain seq x y z
N MET A 1 -12.17 3.25 14.96
CA MET A 1 -13.47 2.68 15.42
C MET A 1 -13.30 1.37 16.19
N CYS A 2 -12.34 0.52 15.84
CA CYS A 2 -12.04 -0.71 16.57
C CYS A 2 -10.94 -0.54 17.65
N ARG A 3 -10.78 -1.57 18.48
CA ARG A 3 -9.67 -1.79 19.41
C ARG A 3 -9.05 -3.16 19.13
N ILE A 4 -7.73 -3.24 19.30
CA ILE A 4 -6.97 -4.48 19.18
C ILE A 4 -6.63 -4.97 20.59
N TYR A 5 -6.88 -6.26 20.82
CA TYR A 5 -6.53 -6.96 22.04
C TYR A 5 -5.55 -8.09 21.70
N SER A 6 -4.61 -8.40 22.59
CA SER A 6 -3.85 -9.65 22.51
C SER A 6 -4.58 -10.74 23.28
N ALA A 7 -4.69 -11.94 22.71
CA ALA A 7 -5.28 -13.10 23.37
C ALA A 7 -4.44 -14.37 23.12
N GLN A 8 -4.82 -15.48 23.76
CA GLN A 8 -4.31 -16.81 23.45
C GLN A 8 -5.43 -17.66 22.87
N TRP A 9 -5.14 -18.37 21.79
CA TRP A 9 -6.05 -19.33 21.15
C TRP A 9 -5.27 -20.62 20.87
N GLN A 10 -5.71 -21.74 21.47
CA GLN A 10 -5.05 -23.05 21.35
C GLN A 10 -3.53 -23.00 21.64
N GLY A 11 -3.13 -22.21 22.64
CA GLY A 11 -1.71 -22.04 23.02
C GLY A 11 -0.91 -21.09 22.12
N VAL A 12 -1.51 -20.53 21.08
CA VAL A 12 -0.89 -19.56 20.16
C VAL A 12 -1.36 -18.14 20.51
N LYS A 13 -0.44 -17.18 20.51
CA LYS A 13 -0.79 -15.77 20.71
C LYS A 13 -1.47 -15.21 19.46
N VAL A 14 -2.59 -14.52 19.63
CA VAL A 14 -3.40 -13.97 18.54
C VAL A 14 -3.77 -12.52 18.81
N ALA A 15 -4.10 -11.77 17.76
CA ALA A 15 -4.67 -10.44 17.85
C ALA A 15 -6.19 -10.52 17.64
N VAL A 16 -6.96 -9.89 18.51
CA VAL A 16 -8.42 -9.80 18.40
C VAL A 16 -8.82 -8.36 18.09
N LYS A 17 -9.44 -8.13 16.94
CA LYS A 17 -9.97 -6.84 16.52
C LYS A 17 -11.48 -6.82 16.76
N ALA A 18 -11.94 -5.88 17.57
CA ALA A 18 -13.37 -5.71 17.88
C ALA A 18 -13.73 -4.21 17.94
N PRO A 19 -15.00 -3.83 17.73
CA PRO A 19 -15.44 -2.45 17.90
C PRO A 19 -15.18 -1.93 19.32
N ARG A 20 -15.06 -0.60 19.47
CA ARG A 20 -15.03 0.01 20.80
C ARG A 20 -16.46 0.10 21.35
N ASP A 21 -16.64 -0.31 22.61
CA ASP A 21 -17.93 -0.31 23.31
C ASP A 21 -18.63 1.06 23.32
N GLU A 22 -17.86 2.14 23.30
CA GLU A 22 -18.35 3.53 23.38
C GLU A 22 -18.40 4.26 22.03
N SER A 23 -18.22 3.55 20.91
CA SER A 23 -18.16 4.21 19.60
C SER A 23 -19.53 4.82 19.21
N ARG A 24 -19.55 6.15 19.01
CA ARG A 24 -20.73 6.88 18.48
C ARG A 24 -21.15 6.39 17.09
N ASP A 25 -20.21 5.84 16.31
CA ASP A 25 -20.44 5.24 14.99
C ASP A 25 -20.17 3.73 15.01
N CYS A 26 -21.00 2.99 15.75
CA CYS A 26 -20.93 1.53 15.81
C CYS A 26 -21.25 0.88 14.44
N ALA A 27 -22.13 1.48 13.64
CA ALA A 27 -22.55 0.92 12.35
C ALA A 27 -21.44 1.00 11.29
N GLY A 28 -20.63 2.08 11.27
CA GLY A 28 -19.43 2.16 10.44
C GLY A 28 -18.42 1.08 10.81
N ALA A 29 -18.12 0.96 12.10
CA ALA A 29 -17.17 -0.02 12.63
C ALA A 29 -17.53 -1.46 12.25
N GLU A 30 -18.81 -1.81 12.33
CA GLU A 30 -19.30 -3.13 11.95
C GLU A 30 -19.19 -3.38 10.46
N ARG A 31 -19.54 -2.41 9.60
CA ARG A 31 -19.36 -2.54 8.14
C ARG A 31 -17.90 -2.75 7.76
N ASP A 32 -16.99 -1.99 8.37
CA ASP A 32 -15.55 -2.10 8.11
C ASP A 32 -15.03 -3.50 8.51
N LEU A 33 -15.49 -4.05 9.64
CA LEU A 33 -15.12 -5.40 10.08
C LEU A 33 -15.71 -6.50 9.21
N GLU A 34 -16.95 -6.35 8.74
CA GLU A 34 -17.57 -7.30 7.81
C GLU A 34 -16.85 -7.31 6.46
N LEU A 35 -16.47 -6.14 5.95
CA LEU A 35 -15.66 -6.03 4.74
C LEU A 35 -14.29 -6.71 4.93
N GLU A 36 -13.61 -6.41 6.03
CA GLU A 36 -12.31 -7.00 6.34
C GLU A 36 -12.40 -8.53 6.49
N LEU A 37 -13.44 -9.05 7.15
CA LEU A 37 -13.71 -10.48 7.21
C LEU A 37 -13.86 -11.08 5.80
N HIS A 38 -14.73 -10.48 4.99
CA HIS A 38 -15.03 -10.98 3.65
C HIS A 38 -13.78 -11.02 2.75
N LEU A 39 -12.95 -9.97 2.81
CA LEU A 39 -11.70 -9.91 2.05
C LEU A 39 -10.68 -10.91 2.57
N LEU A 40 -10.39 -10.90 3.88
CA LEU A 40 -9.34 -11.76 4.45
C LEU A 40 -9.66 -13.26 4.40
N GLN A 41 -10.92 -13.65 4.18
CA GLN A 41 -11.29 -15.03 3.86
C GLN A 41 -10.74 -15.51 2.50
N HIS A 42 -10.44 -14.59 1.59
CA HIS A 42 -10.03 -14.88 0.21
C HIS A 42 -8.64 -14.34 -0.15
N LEU A 43 -8.02 -13.56 0.74
CA LEU A 43 -6.67 -13.04 0.54
C LEU A 43 -5.64 -13.95 1.21
N HIS A 44 -4.77 -14.56 0.42
CA HIS A 44 -3.72 -15.46 0.89
C HIS A 44 -2.37 -15.04 0.30
N HIS A 45 -1.61 -14.27 1.08
CA HIS A 45 -0.30 -13.81 0.66
C HIS A 45 0.63 -13.70 1.86
N ARG A 46 1.94 -13.94 1.67
CA ARG A 46 2.93 -13.92 2.75
C ARG A 46 2.97 -12.57 3.48
N HIS A 47 2.78 -11.49 2.71
CA HIS A 47 2.84 -10.10 3.18
C HIS A 47 1.46 -9.48 3.46
N ILE A 48 0.41 -10.30 3.61
CA ILE A 48 -0.91 -9.87 4.08
C ILE A 48 -1.19 -10.57 5.41
N ILE A 49 -1.88 -9.87 6.32
CA ILE A 49 -2.30 -10.42 7.61
C ILE A 49 -3.24 -11.63 7.41
N LYS A 50 -3.00 -12.68 8.19
CA LYS A 50 -3.79 -13.89 8.17
C LYS A 50 -4.98 -13.77 9.13
N LEU A 51 -6.17 -14.02 8.61
CA LEU A 51 -7.36 -14.31 9.39
C LEU A 51 -7.27 -15.74 9.94
N ILE A 52 -7.33 -15.88 11.27
CA ILE A 52 -7.39 -17.17 11.97
C ILE A 52 -8.85 -17.60 12.14
N GLY A 53 -9.73 -16.64 12.45
CA GLY A 53 -11.15 -16.89 12.63
C GLY A 53 -11.92 -15.60 12.90
N ALA A 54 -13.24 -15.73 13.09
CA ALA A 54 -14.10 -14.64 13.48
C ALA A 54 -15.21 -15.17 14.39
N GLY A 55 -15.80 -14.28 15.17
CA GLY A 55 -16.87 -14.64 16.09
C GLY A 55 -17.75 -13.45 16.44
N TRP A 56 -18.65 -13.68 17.40
CA TRP A 56 -19.58 -12.69 17.90
C TRP A 56 -19.36 -12.48 19.40
N HIS A 57 -19.44 -11.24 19.84
CA HIS A 57 -19.38 -10.86 21.25
C HIS A 57 -20.56 -9.94 21.60
N SER A 58 -21.09 -10.07 22.82
CA SER A 58 -22.17 -9.21 23.29
C SER A 58 -21.61 -7.92 23.88
N VAL A 59 -21.81 -6.80 23.19
CA VAL A 59 -21.51 -5.46 23.71
C VAL A 59 -22.82 -4.85 24.21
N GLY A 60 -23.03 -4.89 25.52
CA GLY A 60 -24.31 -4.53 26.12
C GLY A 60 -25.43 -5.46 25.63
N ARG A 61 -26.41 -4.90 24.89
CA ARG A 61 -27.54 -5.65 24.29
C ARG A 61 -27.33 -6.04 22.82
N ARG A 62 -26.19 -5.72 22.21
CA ARG A 62 -25.91 -5.96 20.79
C ARG A 62 -24.89 -7.07 20.61
N LEU A 63 -25.11 -7.92 19.62
CA LEU A 63 -24.09 -8.84 19.12
C LEU A 63 -23.23 -8.10 18.11
N SER A 64 -21.93 -8.08 18.34
CA SER A 64 -20.97 -7.42 17.46
C SER A 64 -19.87 -8.38 17.03
N ARG A 65 -19.38 -8.20 15.80
CA ARG A 65 -18.36 -9.06 15.21
C ARG A 65 -17.00 -8.80 15.85
N PHE A 66 -16.20 -9.84 16.02
CA PHE A 66 -14.76 -9.70 16.22
C PHE A 66 -13.98 -10.59 15.26
N LEU A 67 -12.77 -10.18 14.92
CA LEU A 67 -11.84 -10.93 14.09
C LEU A 67 -10.68 -11.43 14.95
N VAL A 68 -10.28 -12.67 14.73
CA VAL A 68 -9.06 -13.27 15.28
C VAL A 68 -8.03 -13.31 14.16
N LEU A 69 -6.98 -12.53 14.31
CA LEU A 69 -5.88 -12.37 13.36
C LEU A 69 -4.60 -12.95 13.96
N GLU A 70 -3.63 -13.28 13.10
CA GLU A 70 -2.28 -13.58 13.59
C GLU A 70 -1.71 -12.38 14.38
N TYR A 71 -0.91 -12.69 15.39
CA TYR A 71 -0.28 -11.66 16.20
C TYR A 71 1.04 -11.23 15.53
N LEU A 72 1.32 -9.92 15.51
CA LEU A 72 2.53 -9.35 14.94
C LEU A 72 3.46 -8.89 16.08
N GLU A 73 4.41 -9.74 16.49
CA GLU A 73 5.29 -9.47 17.64
C GLU A 73 6.27 -8.31 17.40
N GLY A 74 6.67 -8.08 16.16
CA GLY A 74 7.69 -7.10 15.80
C GLY A 74 7.19 -5.65 15.77
N GLY A 75 5.94 -5.40 16.19
CA GLY A 75 5.34 -4.06 16.22
C GLY A 75 5.01 -3.53 14.82
N THR A 76 4.74 -2.22 14.73
CA THR A 76 4.38 -1.58 13.46
C THR A 76 5.60 -0.97 12.76
N LEU A 77 5.48 -0.78 11.44
CA LEU A 77 6.45 -0.01 10.67
C LEU A 77 6.55 1.43 11.15
N GLY A 78 5.43 2.03 11.59
CA GLY A 78 5.42 3.36 12.21
C GLY A 78 6.34 3.44 13.43
N ASP A 79 6.27 2.45 14.32
CA ASP A 79 7.14 2.37 15.50
C ASP A 79 8.61 2.21 15.09
N ALA A 80 8.89 1.36 14.10
CA ALA A 80 10.25 1.13 13.61
C ALA A 80 10.87 2.40 13.01
N ILE A 81 10.12 3.18 12.24
CA ILE A 81 10.56 4.46 11.67
C ILE A 81 10.83 5.47 12.79
N ALA A 82 9.92 5.60 13.77
CA ALA A 82 10.07 6.53 14.89
C ALA A 82 11.29 6.21 15.78
N GLN A 83 11.53 4.94 16.08
CA GLN A 83 12.70 4.50 16.84
C GLN A 83 14.01 4.74 16.07
N GLY A 84 14.01 4.49 14.76
CA GLY A 84 15.12 4.81 13.87
C GLY A 84 15.48 6.30 13.91
N ALA A 85 14.48 7.19 13.86
CA ALA A 85 14.67 8.63 13.97
C ALA A 85 15.33 9.04 15.30
N ALA A 86 14.83 8.50 16.43
CA ALA A 86 15.34 8.81 17.76
C ALA A 86 16.82 8.38 17.96
N SER A 87 17.21 7.25 17.37
CA SER A 87 18.59 6.74 17.48
C SER A 87 19.61 7.55 16.68
N ARG A 88 19.21 8.17 15.55
CA ARG A 88 20.12 9.01 14.73
C ARG A 88 20.59 10.28 15.45
N GLY A 89 19.77 10.84 16.34
CA GLY A 89 20.15 12.00 17.16
C GLY A 89 21.17 11.69 18.25
N ARG A 90 21.47 10.40 18.52
CA ARG A 90 22.23 9.96 19.71
C ARG A 90 23.58 9.32 19.39
N MET A 91 24.07 9.39 18.16
CA MET A 91 25.31 8.71 17.80
C MET A 91 26.56 9.33 18.46
N PRO A 92 27.40 8.53 19.15
CA PRO A 92 28.64 9.02 19.74
C PRO A 92 29.60 9.58 18.68
N ILE A 93 30.28 10.67 19.01
CA ILE A 93 31.25 11.37 18.13
C ILE A 93 32.31 10.40 17.57
N LEU A 94 32.78 9.46 18.39
CA LEU A 94 33.79 8.47 18.01
C LEU A 94 33.33 7.58 16.84
N LYS A 95 32.04 7.20 16.80
CA LYS A 95 31.46 6.36 15.72
C LYS A 95 31.27 7.15 14.42
N ARG A 96 31.17 8.49 14.50
CA ARG A 96 31.17 9.41 13.34
C ARG A 96 32.55 9.51 12.71
N LEU A 97 33.61 9.61 13.52
CA LEU A 97 34.98 9.79 13.06
C LEU A 97 35.56 8.53 12.41
N LEU A 98 35.17 7.34 12.86
CA LEU A 98 35.68 6.06 12.36
C LEU A 98 34.98 5.53 11.10
N GLY A 99 34.28 6.38 10.33
CA GLY A 99 33.60 5.97 9.09
C GLY A 99 32.34 5.10 9.27
N GLY A 100 31.98 4.74 10.51
CA GLY A 100 30.80 3.94 10.84
C GLY A 100 29.47 4.56 10.37
N HIS A 101 29.45 5.88 10.15
CA HIS A 101 28.29 6.62 9.65
C HIS A 101 27.85 6.23 8.23
N LYS A 102 28.80 5.87 7.34
CA LYS A 102 28.47 5.44 5.97
C LYS A 102 27.90 4.02 5.97
N LYS A 103 28.48 3.12 6.76
CA LYS A 103 28.04 1.72 6.89
C LYS A 103 26.63 1.61 7.50
N THR A 104 26.32 2.41 8.52
CA THR A 104 24.98 2.43 9.11
C THR A 104 23.92 3.06 8.20
N ARG A 105 24.29 4.06 7.40
CA ARG A 105 23.36 4.68 6.43
C ARG A 105 23.00 3.71 5.30
N HIS A 106 23.98 3.01 4.74
CA HIS A 106 23.77 1.98 3.72
C HIS A 106 22.82 0.89 4.23
N GLN A 107 23.07 0.39 5.44
CA GLN A 107 22.25 -0.66 6.04
C GLN A 107 20.80 -0.22 6.30
N ASN A 108 20.58 1.05 6.64
CA ASN A 108 19.23 1.60 6.76
C ASN A 108 18.50 1.65 5.41
N VAL A 109 19.21 2.01 4.34
CA VAL A 109 18.64 2.02 2.98
C VAL A 109 18.28 0.60 2.53
N LEU A 110 19.18 -0.37 2.72
CA LEU A 110 18.90 -1.77 2.45
C LEU A 110 17.66 -2.28 3.19
N GLN A 111 17.57 -2.03 4.50
CA GLN A 111 16.40 -2.43 5.28
C GLN A 111 15.11 -1.75 4.81
N ALA A 112 15.18 -0.47 4.40
CA ALA A 112 14.04 0.24 3.82
C ALA A 112 13.61 -0.39 2.49
N LEU A 113 14.56 -0.75 1.62
CA LEU A 113 14.28 -1.41 0.34
C LEU A 113 13.70 -2.81 0.53
N GLU A 114 14.19 -3.60 1.49
CA GLU A 114 13.62 -4.90 1.83
C GLU A 114 12.16 -4.78 2.26
N ARG A 115 11.87 -3.89 3.21
CA ARG A 115 10.50 -3.65 3.70
C ARG A 115 9.58 -3.14 2.59
N ALA A 116 10.07 -2.20 1.78
CA ALA A 116 9.31 -1.66 0.65
C ALA A 116 9.04 -2.73 -0.42
N THR A 117 9.99 -3.62 -0.68
CA THR A 117 9.80 -4.74 -1.61
C THR A 117 8.69 -5.67 -1.12
N GLN A 118 8.70 -6.06 0.15
CA GLN A 118 7.66 -6.91 0.73
C GLN A 118 6.26 -6.27 0.66
N LEU A 119 6.17 -4.96 0.90
CA LEU A 119 4.91 -4.23 0.75
C LEU A 119 4.48 -4.12 -0.72
N ALA A 120 5.41 -3.87 -1.64
CA ALA A 120 5.12 -3.84 -3.07
C ALA A 120 4.64 -5.20 -3.60
N ASP A 121 5.18 -6.30 -3.09
CA ASP A 121 4.71 -7.66 -3.40
C ASP A 121 3.25 -7.87 -2.95
N ALA A 122 2.88 -7.34 -1.79
CA ALA A 122 1.48 -7.37 -1.32
C ALA A 122 0.55 -6.54 -2.22
N LEU A 123 0.98 -5.35 -2.66
CA LEU A 123 0.20 -4.51 -3.57
C LEU A 123 0.06 -5.13 -4.95
N GLU A 124 1.13 -5.72 -5.49
CA GLU A 124 1.11 -6.47 -6.74
C GLU A 124 0.07 -7.60 -6.68
N TYR A 125 0.09 -8.38 -5.59
CA TYR A 125 -0.92 -9.42 -5.34
C TYR A 125 -2.34 -8.85 -5.31
N LEU A 126 -2.57 -7.76 -4.58
CA LEU A 126 -3.91 -7.16 -4.44
C LEU A 126 -4.44 -6.58 -5.76
N HIS A 127 -3.57 -6.00 -6.58
CA HIS A 127 -3.95 -5.26 -7.78
C HIS A 127 -4.03 -6.10 -9.05
N CYS A 128 -3.37 -7.26 -9.12
CA CYS A 128 -3.25 -8.06 -10.34
C CYS A 128 -4.27 -9.22 -10.41
N PRO A 129 -5.35 -9.13 -11.21
CA PRO A 129 -6.27 -10.24 -11.42
C PRO A 129 -5.58 -11.30 -12.28
N GLY A 130 -5.30 -12.48 -11.71
CA GLY A 130 -4.59 -13.58 -12.37
C GLY A 130 -3.34 -14.06 -11.61
N GLY A 131 -2.82 -13.25 -10.69
CA GLY A 131 -1.82 -13.64 -9.69
C GLY A 131 -2.31 -13.51 -8.23
N GLY A 132 -3.42 -12.80 -8.01
CA GLY A 132 -4.09 -12.65 -6.71
C GLY A 132 -5.61 -12.78 -6.79
N PRO A 133 -6.40 -11.91 -6.12
CA PRO A 133 -7.85 -12.06 -6.03
C PRO A 133 -8.56 -11.90 -7.40
N ALA A 134 -9.76 -12.48 -7.51
CA ALA A 134 -10.53 -12.50 -8.76
C ALA A 134 -10.90 -11.10 -9.30
N THR A 135 -11.03 -10.14 -8.40
CA THR A 135 -11.15 -8.70 -8.68
C THR A 135 -10.04 -7.96 -7.96
N ALA A 136 -9.46 -6.94 -8.59
CA ALA A 136 -8.46 -6.11 -7.95
C ALA A 136 -9.00 -5.47 -6.67
N VAL A 137 -8.21 -5.50 -5.61
CA VAL A 137 -8.54 -4.95 -4.29
C VAL A 137 -7.68 -3.72 -4.06
N LEU A 138 -8.31 -2.57 -3.87
CA LEU A 138 -7.69 -1.32 -3.47
C LEU A 138 -7.69 -1.25 -1.94
N HIS A 139 -6.55 -0.99 -1.32
CA HIS A 139 -6.47 -0.90 0.14
C HIS A 139 -6.99 0.44 0.66
N ARG A 140 -6.68 1.55 -0.02
CA ARG A 140 -7.12 2.93 0.28
C ARG A 140 -6.69 3.52 1.62
N ASP A 141 -5.83 2.85 2.38
CA ASP A 141 -5.25 3.36 3.64
C ASP A 141 -3.85 2.80 3.87
N ILE A 142 -3.01 2.80 2.82
CA ILE A 142 -1.60 2.42 2.94
C ILE A 142 -0.87 3.47 3.74
N LYS A 143 -0.36 3.07 4.92
CA LYS A 143 0.42 3.90 5.84
C LYS A 143 1.29 3.04 6.76
N ALA A 144 2.25 3.67 7.42
CA ALA A 144 3.19 2.97 8.30
C ALA A 144 2.50 2.23 9.46
N GLU A 145 1.39 2.78 9.97
CA GLU A 145 0.63 2.20 11.08
C GLU A 145 -0.18 0.95 10.68
N ASN A 146 -0.39 0.72 9.38
CA ASN A 146 -1.12 -0.43 8.83
C ASN A 146 -0.16 -1.52 8.30
N CYS A 147 1.14 -1.38 8.56
CA CYS A 147 2.16 -2.38 8.25
C CYS A 147 2.81 -2.84 9.56
N GLY A 148 2.96 -4.14 9.76
CA GLY A 148 3.57 -4.68 10.97
C GLY A 148 4.44 -5.89 10.70
N PHE A 149 5.12 -6.37 11.73
CA PHE A 149 6.11 -7.43 11.59
C PHE A 149 5.78 -8.65 12.44
N THR A 150 5.94 -9.82 11.85
CA THR A 150 6.05 -11.09 12.59
C THR A 150 7.37 -11.16 13.37
N ALA A 151 7.48 -12.11 14.29
CA ALA A 151 8.72 -12.34 15.06
C ALA A 151 9.97 -12.58 14.18
N ASP A 152 9.83 -13.14 12.98
CA ASP A 152 10.94 -13.36 12.04
C ASP A 152 11.29 -12.13 11.18
N GLY A 153 10.59 -11.01 11.37
CA GLY A 153 10.83 -9.76 10.65
C GLY A 153 10.11 -9.66 9.30
N THR A 154 9.23 -10.62 8.96
CA THR A 154 8.38 -10.52 7.76
C THR A 154 7.35 -9.39 7.93
N LEU A 155 7.30 -8.46 6.98
CA LEU A 155 6.32 -7.39 6.91
C LEU A 155 4.97 -7.94 6.44
N LYS A 156 3.90 -7.49 7.10
CA LYS A 156 2.51 -7.79 6.76
C LYS A 156 1.68 -6.52 6.73
N LEU A 157 0.92 -6.36 5.65
CA LEU A 157 -0.11 -5.34 5.49
C LEU A 157 -1.41 -5.80 6.17
N PHE A 158 -2.03 -4.92 6.95
CA PHE A 158 -3.27 -5.17 7.67
C PHE A 158 -4.19 -3.95 7.63
N ASP A 159 -5.40 -4.09 8.17
CA ASP A 159 -6.46 -3.06 8.21
C ASP A 159 -7.15 -2.79 6.86
N PHE A 160 -7.87 -3.80 6.37
CA PHE A 160 -8.66 -3.72 5.14
C PHE A 160 -10.06 -3.10 5.33
N GLY A 161 -10.32 -2.45 6.46
CA GLY A 161 -11.63 -1.88 6.78
C GLY A 161 -12.09 -0.79 5.80
N LEU A 162 -11.13 -0.13 5.16
CA LEU A 162 -11.38 0.85 4.10
C LEU A 162 -11.12 0.30 2.69
N ALA A 163 -10.92 -1.01 2.50
CA ALA A 163 -10.60 -1.54 1.19
C ALA A 163 -11.80 -1.46 0.21
N ALA A 164 -11.55 -1.72 -1.06
CA ALA A 164 -12.55 -1.66 -2.12
C ALA A 164 -12.23 -2.64 -3.24
N CYS A 165 -13.23 -3.33 -3.77
CA CYS A 165 -13.07 -4.14 -4.99
C CYS A 165 -13.36 -3.29 -6.23
N ALA A 166 -12.41 -3.28 -7.15
CA ALA A 166 -12.57 -2.70 -8.48
C ALA A 166 -13.49 -3.59 -9.32
N ALA A 167 -14.73 -3.16 -9.56
CA ALA A 167 -15.63 -3.85 -10.48
C ALA A 167 -15.00 -3.86 -11.89
N ARG A 168 -15.02 -5.01 -12.57
CA ARG A 168 -14.57 -5.08 -13.97
C ARG A 168 -15.43 -4.10 -14.77
N GLY A 169 -14.81 -3.13 -15.43
CA GLY A 169 -15.52 -2.24 -16.35
C GLY A 169 -16.27 -3.10 -17.36
N GLY A 170 -17.59 -2.98 -17.38
CA GLY A 170 -18.44 -3.60 -18.38
C GLY A 170 -18.18 -2.93 -19.73
N GLY A 171 -17.16 -3.40 -20.44
CA GLY A 171 -16.99 -3.13 -21.87
C GLY A 171 -17.97 -3.99 -22.64
N GLY A 172 -18.96 -3.35 -23.27
CA GLY A 172 -19.82 -4.02 -24.25
C GLY A 172 -19.00 -4.59 -25.41
N GLY A 173 -19.38 -5.78 -25.87
CA GLY A 173 -18.81 -6.47 -27.02
C GLY A 173 -19.63 -7.72 -27.30
N GLY A 174 -20.25 -7.77 -28.48
CA GLY A 174 -21.30 -8.71 -28.82
C GLY A 174 -20.86 -10.13 -29.17
N GLY A 175 -21.84 -11.03 -29.16
CA GLY A 175 -22.00 -12.05 -30.19
C GLY A 175 -21.49 -13.46 -29.86
N CYS A 176 -22.37 -14.29 -29.30
CA CYS A 176 -22.51 -15.68 -29.75
C CYS A 176 -23.99 -16.07 -29.65
N GLY A 177 -24.62 -16.25 -30.82
CA GLY A 177 -26.01 -16.68 -30.94
C GLY A 177 -26.17 -18.19 -30.80
N GLY A 178 -27.41 -18.61 -30.54
CA GLY A 178 -27.86 -19.99 -30.76
C GLY A 178 -28.99 -20.46 -29.85
N GLY A 179 -30.23 -20.49 -30.37
CA GLY A 179 -31.40 -21.26 -29.89
C GLY A 179 -32.17 -20.62 -28.72
N GLY A 180 -33.39 -20.09 -28.87
CA GLY A 180 -34.63 -20.82 -29.22
C GLY A 180 -35.05 -21.64 -27.99
N CYS A 181 -36.09 -21.35 -27.21
CA CYS A 181 -37.54 -21.14 -27.41
C CYS A 181 -38.11 -20.69 -26.03
N GLY A 182 -39.26 -20.04 -25.80
CA GLY A 182 -40.49 -19.81 -26.54
C GLY A 182 -41.59 -19.45 -25.50
N GLY A 183 -42.47 -18.49 -25.85
CA GLY A 183 -43.79 -18.23 -25.24
C GLY A 183 -43.82 -17.51 -23.88
N GLY A 184 -44.64 -16.48 -23.64
CA GLY A 184 -45.65 -15.81 -24.45
C GLY A 184 -46.48 -14.85 -23.59
N GLY A 185 -47.06 -13.83 -24.23
CA GLY A 185 -48.20 -13.03 -23.76
C GLY A 185 -47.91 -11.98 -22.67
N GLY A 186 -48.27 -10.71 -22.79
CA GLY A 186 -48.97 -9.96 -23.83
C GLY A 186 -49.37 -8.60 -23.26
N SER A 187 -49.40 -7.58 -24.14
CA SER A 187 -50.25 -6.37 -24.13
C SER A 187 -50.26 -5.46 -22.89
N SER A 188 -50.28 -4.12 -22.97
CA SER A 188 -50.56 -3.20 -24.08
C SER A 188 -50.44 -1.74 -23.60
N GLY A 189 -50.08 -0.84 -24.52
CA GLY A 189 -50.48 0.57 -24.52
C GLY A 189 -49.49 1.54 -23.87
N GLY A 190 -49.03 2.62 -24.51
CA GLY A 190 -49.34 3.20 -25.81
C GLY A 190 -48.88 4.67 -25.84
N GLY A 191 -48.31 5.11 -26.97
CA GLY A 191 -48.19 6.51 -27.44
C GLY A 191 -47.18 7.43 -26.72
N GLY A 192 -46.37 8.25 -27.37
CA GLY A 192 -46.24 8.60 -28.78
C GLY A 192 -45.45 9.92 -28.93
N GLY A 193 -44.76 10.09 -30.07
CA GLY A 193 -44.23 11.36 -30.61
C GLY A 193 -42.91 11.87 -30.02
N GLY A 194 -41.90 12.32 -30.76
CA GLY A 194 -41.75 12.56 -32.20
C GLY A 194 -40.58 13.54 -32.44
N GLY A 195 -39.85 13.36 -33.56
CA GLY A 195 -38.90 14.32 -34.15
C GLY A 195 -37.52 14.37 -33.48
N GLY A 196 -36.37 14.31 -34.16
CA GLY A 196 -36.06 14.47 -35.57
C GLY A 196 -34.83 15.39 -35.71
N GLY A 197 -33.78 14.95 -36.38
CA GLY A 197 -32.81 15.84 -37.01
C GLY A 197 -31.32 15.62 -36.70
N GLY A 198 -30.54 15.40 -37.78
CA GLY A 198 -29.23 16.03 -37.96
C GLY A 198 -28.01 15.14 -37.74
N GLY A 199 -27.39 14.70 -38.83
CA GLY A 199 -26.17 13.91 -38.84
C GLY A 199 -24.86 14.71 -39.03
N SER A 200 -23.81 13.92 -39.25
CA SER A 200 -22.42 14.23 -39.62
C SER A 200 -21.51 14.74 -38.50
N SER A 201 -20.59 13.93 -37.99
CA SER A 201 -19.37 13.34 -38.60
C SER A 201 -18.20 14.33 -38.63
N GLY A 202 -17.14 13.94 -37.90
CA GLY A 202 -15.90 14.67 -37.75
C GLY A 202 -14.96 13.85 -36.87
N GLY A 203 -14.29 12.87 -37.49
CA GLY A 203 -13.37 11.96 -36.82
C GLY A 203 -12.08 12.64 -36.38
N GLY A 204 -11.60 12.23 -35.21
CA GLY A 204 -10.24 12.47 -34.74
C GLY A 204 -9.81 11.22 -33.98
N GLY A 205 -9.20 10.28 -34.71
CA GLY A 205 -8.61 9.08 -34.14
C GLY A 205 -7.37 9.45 -33.32
N GLY A 206 -7.49 9.29 -32.01
CA GLY A 206 -6.36 9.22 -31.09
C GLY A 206 -6.40 7.86 -30.42
N SER A 207 -5.46 6.98 -30.75
CA SER A 207 -5.21 5.71 -30.09
C SER A 207 -4.83 5.97 -28.63
N GLY A 208 -5.83 6.00 -27.74
CA GLY A 208 -5.65 6.15 -26.30
C GLY A 208 -5.32 4.80 -25.67
N ALA A 209 -4.14 4.71 -25.05
CA ALA A 209 -3.71 3.60 -24.21
C ALA A 209 -4.81 3.23 -23.19
N GLY A 210 -4.98 1.92 -22.96
CA GLY A 210 -6.01 1.35 -22.09
C GLY A 210 -5.89 1.81 -20.64
N GLY A 211 -6.52 2.92 -20.29
CA GLY A 211 -6.66 3.40 -18.92
C GLY A 211 -7.49 2.42 -18.10
N CYS A 212 -7.01 2.09 -16.89
CA CYS A 212 -7.75 1.28 -15.93
C CYS A 212 -9.00 2.05 -15.44
N ALA A 213 -10.14 1.36 -15.35
CA ALA A 213 -11.43 1.98 -15.02
C ALA A 213 -11.36 2.80 -13.71
N ARG A 214 -11.94 4.00 -13.73
CA ARG A 214 -12.04 4.88 -12.54
C ARG A 214 -13.37 4.64 -11.83
N TYR A 215 -13.35 4.71 -10.50
CA TYR A 215 -14.50 4.40 -9.66
C TYR A 215 -14.96 5.66 -8.91
N HIS A 216 -16.28 5.85 -8.82
CA HIS A 216 -16.90 6.80 -7.90
C HIS A 216 -17.06 6.10 -6.54
N MET A 217 -16.18 6.42 -5.60
CA MET A 217 -16.18 5.87 -4.24
C MET A 217 -16.06 7.00 -3.23
N THR A 218 -16.38 6.75 -1.96
CA THR A 218 -16.34 7.76 -0.90
C THR A 218 -14.98 8.48 -0.85
N GLY A 219 -15.00 9.80 -1.06
CA GLY A 219 -13.82 10.66 -0.92
C GLY A 219 -13.48 10.91 0.56
N ASN A 220 -12.28 11.45 0.81
CA ASN A 220 -11.79 11.79 2.15
C ASN A 220 -11.67 10.59 3.13
N THR A 221 -11.49 9.37 2.62
CA THR A 221 -11.21 8.17 3.42
C THR A 221 -9.71 7.90 3.50
N GLY A 222 -9.21 7.54 4.67
CA GLY A 222 -7.79 7.30 4.94
C GLY A 222 -7.07 8.46 5.64
N THR A 223 -5.78 8.29 5.90
CA THR A 223 -4.97 9.29 6.62
C THR A 223 -4.48 10.37 5.65
N SER A 224 -4.90 11.64 5.85
CA SER A 224 -4.72 12.78 4.90
C SER A 224 -3.31 12.96 4.33
N ARG A 225 -2.27 12.55 5.07
CA ARG A 225 -0.86 12.62 4.67
C ARG A 225 -0.50 11.71 3.49
N TYR A 226 -1.11 10.53 3.41
CA TYR A 226 -0.82 9.52 2.40
C TYR A 226 -1.81 9.56 1.24
N MET A 227 -2.90 10.33 1.39
CA MET A 227 -3.99 10.41 0.43
C MET A 227 -3.53 11.02 -0.90
N ALA A 228 -3.87 10.35 -2.00
CA ALA A 228 -3.62 10.87 -3.34
C ALA A 228 -4.44 12.15 -3.61
N PRO A 229 -3.94 13.12 -4.41
CA PRO A 229 -4.62 14.39 -4.64
C PRO A 229 -6.04 14.26 -5.18
N GLU A 230 -6.30 13.31 -6.07
CA GLU A 230 -7.63 13.02 -6.63
C GLU A 230 -8.60 12.47 -5.57
N VAL A 231 -8.12 11.66 -4.61
CA VAL A 231 -8.95 11.15 -3.50
C VAL A 231 -9.33 12.28 -2.55
N ALA A 232 -8.38 13.17 -2.24
CA ALA A 232 -8.60 14.36 -1.41
C ALA A 232 -9.53 15.38 -2.07
N ARG A 233 -9.61 15.39 -3.41
CA ARG A 233 -10.53 16.21 -4.21
C ARG A 233 -11.87 15.53 -4.48
N CYS A 234 -12.08 14.31 -3.96
CA CYS A 234 -13.27 13.49 -4.22
C CYS A 234 -13.51 13.22 -5.72
N GLU A 235 -12.44 13.11 -6.50
CA GLU A 235 -12.48 12.78 -7.93
C GLU A 235 -12.48 11.26 -8.15
N PRO A 236 -12.92 10.76 -9.33
CA PRO A 236 -12.84 9.35 -9.66
C PRO A 236 -11.40 8.83 -9.65
N TYR A 237 -11.19 7.69 -9.00
CA TYR A 237 -9.86 7.11 -8.80
C TYR A 237 -9.81 5.61 -9.11
N ASN A 238 -8.59 5.09 -9.25
CA ASN A 238 -8.32 3.67 -9.53
C ASN A 238 -7.21 3.15 -8.58
N ALA A 239 -6.65 1.97 -8.84
CA ALA A 239 -5.65 1.33 -7.98
C ALA A 239 -4.35 2.15 -7.80
N SER A 240 -4.09 3.14 -8.65
CA SER A 240 -2.92 4.01 -8.56
C SER A 240 -2.90 4.89 -7.30
N VAL A 241 -4.00 4.99 -6.54
CA VAL A 241 -4.04 5.70 -5.25
C VAL A 241 -3.21 4.99 -4.18
N ASP A 242 -3.19 3.66 -4.20
CA ASP A 242 -2.34 2.87 -3.30
C ASP A 242 -0.86 3.03 -3.70
N VAL A 243 -0.57 3.18 -4.99
CA VAL A 243 0.79 3.46 -5.49
C VAL A 243 1.29 4.84 -5.02
N TYR A 244 0.44 5.85 -5.04
CA TYR A 244 0.75 7.16 -4.46
C TYR A 244 1.08 7.04 -2.97
N SER A 245 0.21 6.37 -2.22
CA SER A 245 0.34 6.16 -0.78
C SER A 245 1.61 5.37 -0.44
N PHE A 246 1.92 4.35 -1.25
CA PHE A 246 3.18 3.60 -1.20
C PHE A 246 4.40 4.49 -1.42
N GLY A 247 4.37 5.41 -2.40
CA GLY A 247 5.47 6.35 -2.66
C GLY A 247 5.78 7.24 -1.46
N VAL A 248 4.75 7.76 -0.79
CA VAL A 248 4.91 8.53 0.46
C VAL A 248 5.53 7.66 1.55
N LEU A 249 5.05 6.42 1.72
CA LEU A 249 5.57 5.51 2.74
C LEU A 249 7.01 5.04 2.46
N LEU A 250 7.35 4.76 1.20
CA LEU A 250 8.72 4.45 0.77
C LEU A 250 9.68 5.59 1.14
N TRP A 251 9.26 6.84 0.93
CA TRP A 251 10.04 8.00 1.35
C TRP A 251 10.24 8.03 2.87
N GLU A 252 9.22 7.71 3.67
CA GLU A 252 9.36 7.64 5.13
C GLU A 252 10.32 6.52 5.57
N MET A 253 10.28 5.36 4.91
CA MET A 253 11.22 4.26 5.19
C MET A 253 12.68 4.67 4.89
N LEU A 254 12.91 5.33 3.75
CA LEU A 254 14.25 5.74 3.32
C LEU A 254 14.80 6.92 4.14
N SER A 255 13.97 7.93 4.39
CA SER A 255 14.34 9.10 5.19
C SER A 255 14.40 8.78 6.68
N GLY A 256 13.70 7.73 7.12
CA GLY A 256 13.45 7.40 8.53
C GLY A 256 12.79 8.54 9.29
N GLY A 257 11.98 9.34 8.61
CA GLY A 257 11.22 10.46 9.18
C GLY A 257 9.79 10.45 8.67
N ARG A 258 8.91 11.19 9.37
CA ARG A 258 7.50 11.32 8.97
C ARG A 258 7.38 12.34 7.83
N ALA A 259 6.79 11.94 6.71
CA ALA A 259 6.56 12.79 5.55
C ALA A 259 5.72 13.98 5.96
N PHE A 260 6.06 15.20 5.55
CA PHE A 260 5.33 16.43 5.91
C PHE A 260 5.05 16.59 7.43
N ALA A 261 5.95 16.17 8.31
CA ALA A 261 5.73 16.18 9.77
C ALA A 261 5.24 17.53 10.33
N ASN A 262 5.66 18.64 9.73
CA ASN A 262 5.34 20.00 10.15
C ASN A 262 4.07 20.57 9.48
N PHE A 263 3.35 19.79 8.69
CA PHE A 263 2.18 20.25 7.95
C PHE A 263 0.91 19.91 8.73
N ASN A 264 0.05 20.91 8.89
CA ASN A 264 -1.34 20.71 9.29
C ASN A 264 -2.20 20.35 8.06
N GLU A 265 -3.48 20.02 8.27
CA GLU A 265 -4.39 19.62 7.19
C GLU A 265 -4.56 20.69 6.11
N GLN A 266 -4.64 21.97 6.51
CA GLN A 266 -4.78 23.08 5.56
C GLN A 266 -3.54 23.23 4.68
N LEU A 267 -2.34 23.03 5.25
CA LEU A 267 -1.09 23.08 4.50
C LEU A 267 -0.92 21.84 3.61
N LEU A 268 -1.30 20.65 4.08
CA LEU A 268 -1.37 19.46 3.22
C LEU A 268 -2.29 19.70 2.02
N ARG A 269 -3.48 20.25 2.26
CA ARG A 269 -4.44 20.55 1.19
C ARG A 269 -3.90 21.58 0.20
N SER A 270 -3.44 22.73 0.68
CA SER A 270 -2.96 23.79 -0.21
C SER A 270 -1.66 23.43 -0.93
N ALA A 271 -0.66 22.89 -0.23
CA ALA A 271 0.66 22.64 -0.81
C ALA A 271 0.76 21.30 -1.56
N VAL A 272 0.20 20.20 -1.03
CA VAL A 272 0.38 18.86 -1.62
C VAL A 272 -0.70 18.55 -2.65
N VAL A 273 -1.98 18.79 -2.29
CA VAL A 273 -3.13 18.46 -3.15
C VAL A 273 -3.25 19.45 -4.32
N TYR A 274 -3.18 20.76 -4.05
CA TYR A 274 -3.30 21.79 -5.09
C TYR A 274 -1.96 22.37 -5.56
N GLY A 275 -0.92 22.34 -4.71
CA GLY A 275 0.38 22.97 -4.98
C GLY A 275 1.46 22.02 -5.50
N SER A 276 1.15 20.72 -5.71
CA SER A 276 2.09 19.69 -6.18
C SER A 276 3.38 19.53 -5.35
N HIS A 277 3.40 20.03 -4.11
CA HIS A 277 4.54 19.87 -3.21
C HIS A 277 4.76 18.39 -2.88
N ARG A 278 6.03 17.96 -2.86
CA ARG A 278 6.44 16.58 -2.56
C ARG A 278 7.65 16.59 -1.61
N PRO A 279 7.86 15.52 -0.83
CA PRO A 279 9.01 15.42 0.06
C PRO A 279 10.35 15.50 -0.70
N GLU A 280 11.36 16.10 -0.05
CA GLU A 280 12.68 16.27 -0.66
C GLU A 280 13.40 14.93 -0.83
N LEU A 281 14.05 14.74 -1.98
CA LEU A 281 14.81 13.54 -2.28
C LEU A 281 16.27 13.71 -1.86
N ASP A 282 16.78 12.75 -1.08
CA ASP A 282 18.18 12.73 -0.71
C ASP A 282 19.06 12.43 -1.93
N ARG A 283 20.07 13.28 -2.17
CA ARG A 283 20.99 13.12 -3.31
C ARG A 283 21.73 11.78 -3.27
N ALA A 284 21.94 11.24 -2.07
CA ALA A 284 22.65 9.98 -1.88
C ALA A 284 21.82 8.74 -2.21
N TRP A 285 20.49 8.85 -2.39
CA TRP A 285 19.68 7.69 -2.76
C TRP A 285 19.93 7.26 -4.21
N PRO A 286 19.85 5.95 -4.51
CA PRO A 286 20.03 5.42 -5.87
C PRO A 286 19.12 6.11 -6.88
N ALA A 287 19.64 6.36 -8.08
CA ALA A 287 18.87 7.01 -9.15
C ALA A 287 17.56 6.29 -9.48
N PRO A 288 17.51 4.94 -9.60
CA PRO A 288 16.25 4.23 -9.85
C PRO A 288 15.19 4.45 -8.76
N ILE A 289 15.60 4.58 -7.50
CA ILE A 289 14.69 4.82 -6.37
C ILE A 289 14.13 6.24 -6.41
N LYS A 290 14.95 7.24 -6.77
CA LYS A 290 14.48 8.62 -6.95
C LYS A 290 13.44 8.70 -8.07
N SER A 291 13.72 8.05 -9.21
CA SER A 291 12.79 7.97 -10.34
C SER A 291 11.50 7.22 -9.97
N LEU A 292 11.61 6.12 -9.21
CA LEU A 292 10.45 5.37 -8.71
C LEU A 292 9.57 6.24 -7.80
N LEU A 293 10.16 6.92 -6.81
CA LEU A 293 9.44 7.85 -5.94
C LEU A 293 8.70 8.90 -6.74
N GLN A 294 9.39 9.57 -7.68
CA GLN A 294 8.82 10.55 -8.60
C GLN A 294 7.64 10.00 -9.42
N GLY A 295 7.75 8.77 -9.93
CA GLY A 295 6.67 8.09 -10.62
C GLY A 295 5.47 7.79 -9.71
N CYS A 296 5.72 7.24 -8.51
CA CYS A 296 4.64 6.83 -7.60
C CYS A 296 3.73 7.99 -7.18
N TRP A 297 4.30 9.18 -6.93
CA TRP A 297 3.53 10.35 -6.50
C TRP A 297 3.30 11.39 -7.61
N ASN A 298 3.28 10.94 -8.87
CA ASN A 298 2.93 11.77 -10.01
C ASN A 298 1.52 12.39 -9.82
N ALA A 299 1.38 13.65 -10.21
CA ALA A 299 0.11 14.37 -10.15
C ALA A 299 -0.95 13.74 -11.04
N ASP A 300 -0.54 13.23 -12.22
CA ASP A 300 -1.39 12.44 -13.09
C ASP A 300 -1.40 10.97 -12.63
N PRO A 301 -2.55 10.43 -12.19
CA PRO A 301 -2.66 9.04 -11.75
C PRO A 301 -2.31 8.01 -12.83
N ASP A 302 -2.50 8.35 -14.11
CA ASP A 302 -2.25 7.45 -15.23
C ASP A 302 -0.76 7.40 -15.63
N GLN A 303 0.04 8.34 -15.12
CA GLN A 303 1.51 8.33 -15.26
C GLN A 303 2.21 7.59 -14.11
N ARG A 304 1.46 7.12 -13.11
CA ARG A 304 2.04 6.33 -12.01
C ARG A 304 2.32 4.91 -12.50
N PRO A 305 3.44 4.29 -12.08
CA PRO A 305 3.68 2.88 -12.37
C PRO A 305 2.61 2.01 -11.72
N ASP A 306 2.28 0.87 -12.33
CA ASP A 306 1.47 -0.14 -11.65
C ASP A 306 2.27 -0.86 -10.54
N ALA A 307 1.57 -1.57 -9.65
CA ALA A 307 2.20 -2.26 -8.53
C ALA A 307 3.24 -3.31 -8.98
N THR A 308 3.02 -3.97 -10.11
CA THR A 308 3.99 -4.90 -10.72
C THR A 308 5.29 -4.20 -11.12
N ALA A 309 5.22 -3.04 -11.75
CA ALA A 309 6.38 -2.24 -12.11
C ALA A 309 7.13 -1.72 -10.88
N VAL A 310 6.40 -1.33 -9.84
CA VAL A 310 6.98 -0.95 -8.54
C VAL A 310 7.76 -2.11 -7.92
N ALA A 311 7.13 -3.28 -7.78
CA ALA A 311 7.76 -4.47 -7.20
C ALA A 311 8.99 -4.91 -7.99
N ARG A 312 8.89 -4.93 -9.34
CA ARG A 312 10.01 -5.27 -10.23
C ARG A 312 11.20 -4.32 -10.05
N CYS A 313 10.95 -3.02 -9.99
CA CYS A 313 11.99 -2.01 -9.79
C CYS A 313 12.70 -2.21 -8.44
N LEU A 314 11.95 -2.39 -7.35
CA LEU A 314 12.52 -2.57 -6.02
C LEU A 314 13.34 -3.85 -5.90
N ARG A 315 12.85 -4.98 -6.44
CA ARG A 315 13.59 -6.24 -6.47
C ARG A 315 14.92 -6.09 -7.23
N ALA A 316 14.93 -5.37 -8.35
CA ALA A 316 16.14 -5.13 -9.13
C ALA A 316 17.17 -4.29 -8.35
N VAL A 317 16.75 -3.16 -7.77
CA VAL A 317 17.64 -2.30 -6.97
C VAL A 317 18.16 -3.05 -5.74
N LEU A 318 17.31 -3.78 -5.03
CA LEU A 318 17.71 -4.54 -3.86
C LEU A 318 18.74 -5.63 -4.21
N ALA A 319 18.59 -6.29 -5.35
CA ALA A 319 19.58 -7.26 -5.84
C ALA A 319 20.93 -6.57 -6.11
N GLU A 320 20.94 -5.44 -6.81
CA GLU A 320 22.15 -4.66 -7.10
C GLU A 320 22.91 -4.28 -5.82
N GLU A 321 22.21 -3.66 -4.86
CA GLU A 321 22.78 -3.20 -3.58
C GLU A 321 23.36 -4.35 -2.73
N ASN A 322 22.73 -5.52 -2.76
CA ASN A 322 23.24 -6.72 -2.09
C ASN A 322 24.52 -7.26 -2.75
N THR A 323 24.64 -7.16 -4.08
CA THR A 323 25.89 -7.57 -4.77
C THR A 323 27.04 -6.60 -4.49
N GLU A 324 26.78 -5.30 -4.40
CA GLU A 324 27.81 -4.30 -4.09
C GLU A 324 28.33 -4.45 -2.67
N SER A 325 27.43 -4.69 -1.72
CA SER A 325 27.76 -4.97 -0.32
C SER A 325 28.71 -6.19 -0.22
N SER A 326 28.40 -7.26 -0.95
CA SER A 326 29.21 -8.49 -0.98
C SER A 326 30.63 -8.26 -1.56
N LYS A 327 30.75 -7.45 -2.62
CA LYS A 327 32.05 -7.10 -3.22
C LYS A 327 32.90 -6.21 -2.32
N GLY A 328 32.27 -5.32 -1.55
CA GLY A 328 32.94 -4.44 -0.56
C GLY A 328 33.64 -5.24 0.55
N LEU A 329 32.93 -6.20 1.16
CA LEU A 329 33.51 -7.07 2.19
C LEU A 329 34.71 -7.88 1.69
N GLN A 330 34.65 -8.39 0.46
CA GLN A 330 35.76 -9.15 -0.13
C GLN A 330 37.03 -8.28 -0.36
N LYS A 331 36.87 -6.99 -0.68
CA LYS A 331 38.01 -6.05 -0.82
C LYS A 331 38.60 -5.67 0.54
N GLU A 332 37.79 -5.49 1.58
CA GLU A 332 38.28 -5.23 2.94
C GLU A 332 39.05 -6.44 3.51
N ASN A 333 38.55 -7.66 3.29
CA ASN A 333 39.22 -8.88 3.77
C ASN A 333 40.60 -9.08 3.10
N LYS A 334 40.74 -8.68 1.82
CA LYS A 334 42.04 -8.68 1.12
C LYS A 334 43.01 -7.61 1.61
N ARG A 335 42.53 -6.48 2.15
CA ARG A 335 43.39 -5.42 2.73
C ARG A 335 43.83 -5.74 4.16
N GLY A 336 42.99 -6.41 4.95
CA GLY A 336 43.33 -6.89 6.29
C GLY A 336 44.37 -8.02 6.32
N SER A 337 44.59 -8.70 5.19
CA SER A 337 45.55 -9.80 5.04
C SER A 337 47.03 -9.36 4.91
N TRP A 338 47.34 -8.06 4.92
CA TRP A 338 48.71 -7.54 4.70
C TRP A 338 49.50 -7.20 5.98
N CYS A 339 49.00 -7.56 7.18
CA CYS A 339 49.66 -7.24 8.46
C CYS A 339 50.14 -8.47 9.24
N HIS A 340 50.79 -9.45 8.60
CA HIS A 340 51.60 -10.46 9.31
C HIS A 340 52.81 -10.87 8.47
N LYS A 341 53.81 -10.00 8.38
CA LYS A 341 55.20 -10.43 8.15
C LYS A 341 56.00 -9.97 9.34
N ALA A 342 56.21 -10.88 10.29
CA ALA A 342 57.17 -10.69 11.36
C ALA A 342 58.57 -10.52 10.73
N PRO A 343 59.42 -9.63 11.26
CA PRO A 343 60.80 -9.50 10.78
C PRO A 343 61.57 -10.79 11.09
N PRO A 344 62.47 -11.23 10.19
CA PRO A 344 63.32 -12.37 10.45
C PRO A 344 64.29 -12.06 11.59
N VAL A 345 64.45 -13.05 12.46
CA VAL A 345 65.34 -13.10 13.65
C VAL A 345 66.80 -13.01 13.26
#